data_AF-A0AAU6C2W5-F1
#
_entry.id   AF-A0AAU6C2W5-F1
#
_cell.length_a   1.000
_cell.length_b   1.000
_cell.length_c   1.000
_cell.angle_alpha   90.00
_cell.angle_beta   90.00
_cell.angle_gamma   90.00
#
_symmetry.space_group_name_H-M   'P 1'
#
loop_
_entity.id
_entity.type
_entity.pdbx_description
1 polymer ?
#
loop_
_entity_poly.entity_id
_entity_poly.type
_entity_poly.pdbx_seq_one_letter_code
_entity_poly.pdbx_strand_id
1 'polypeptide(L)'
;MKRERATTLLNDMLDRLEEGGWPLDLVDEILVFGSYARGALSPSDVDMVVEHRRDDRLTSEFLHSLSYGGDPSASMKRALKGRSRGLQIHFGERKSLEAEGFELTLLWTRGEPVDAARARLAAITPDPAAGRAPRDHMIEAFDGIDRWVPRPVRIDLTDLVDRKAATIRQLQLPDAEPAHPAAHEALTRWSETSPLRRAAAAVLAHLEAASRPLDSVYLHGEPVIGSRYSDTTWQTGVGFGWSHHRSISRHLQEGTDWFEVVRPTRTQPLHTLHITIQDRSALPRL
;
A
#
# COMPACT_ATOMS: atom_id res chain seq x y z
N MET A 1 -10.35 4.98 14.57
CA MET A 1 -10.79 3.99 15.57
C MET A 1 -10.70 4.61 16.96
N LYS A 2 -11.52 4.21 17.95
CA LYS A 2 -11.34 4.69 19.33
C LYS A 2 -10.14 4.00 20.00
N ARG A 3 -9.42 4.69 20.89
CA ARG A 3 -8.23 4.14 21.59
C ARG A 3 -8.54 2.84 22.33
N GLU A 4 -9.69 2.73 23.00
CA GLU A 4 -10.06 1.51 23.74
C GLU A 4 -10.12 0.30 22.81
N ARG A 5 -10.67 0.49 21.60
CA ARG A 5 -10.71 -0.57 20.58
C ARG A 5 -9.31 -0.93 20.10
N ALA A 6 -8.42 0.05 19.94
CA ALA A 6 -7.02 -0.19 19.59
C ALA A 6 -6.32 -1.06 20.65
N THR A 7 -6.52 -0.73 21.93
CA THR A 7 -5.99 -1.50 23.07
C THR A 7 -6.57 -2.92 23.13
N THR A 8 -7.86 -3.11 22.84
CA THR A 8 -8.45 -4.45 22.71
C THR A 8 -7.77 -5.25 21.61
N LEU A 9 -7.54 -4.66 20.43
CA LEU A 9 -6.89 -5.36 19.32
C LEU A 9 -5.46 -5.81 19.65
N LEU A 10 -4.73 -5.00 20.44
CA LEU A 10 -3.40 -5.36 20.92
C LEU A 10 -3.45 -6.48 21.96
N ASN A 11 -4.40 -6.44 22.90
CA ASN A 11 -4.61 -7.56 23.82
C ASN A 11 -4.97 -8.85 23.08
N ASP A 12 -5.90 -8.81 22.13
CA ASP A 12 -6.27 -9.97 21.33
C ASP A 12 -5.06 -10.55 20.56
N MET A 13 -4.11 -9.71 20.15
CA MET A 13 -2.87 -10.15 19.49
C MET A 13 -1.91 -10.79 20.50
N LEU A 14 -1.79 -10.23 21.70
CA LEU A 14 -1.02 -10.81 22.80
C LEU A 14 -1.56 -12.18 23.21
N ASP A 15 -2.89 -12.35 23.27
CA ASP A 15 -3.53 -13.64 23.54
C ASP A 15 -3.10 -14.70 22.51
N ARG A 16 -3.07 -14.34 21.22
CA ARG A 16 -2.60 -15.26 20.15
C ARG A 16 -1.12 -15.61 20.27
N LEU A 17 -0.29 -14.66 20.69
CA LEU A 17 1.14 -14.91 20.92
C LEU A 17 1.36 -15.86 22.10
N GLU A 18 0.51 -15.77 23.13
CA GLU A 18 0.51 -16.68 24.28
C GLU A 18 0.01 -18.09 23.90
N GLU A 19 -1.05 -18.18 23.09
CA GLU A 19 -1.50 -19.46 22.49
C GLU A 19 -0.39 -20.11 21.64
N GLY A 20 0.45 -19.27 21.00
CA GLY A 20 1.60 -19.69 20.23
C GLY A 20 1.25 -20.43 18.95
N GLY A 21 2.22 -21.21 18.46
CA GLY A 21 2.06 -22.02 17.27
C GLY A 21 2.54 -21.33 16.00
N TRP A 22 2.71 -22.11 14.94
CA TRP A 22 3.22 -21.59 13.68
C TRP A 22 2.19 -20.68 12.98
N PRO A 23 2.57 -19.49 12.46
CA PRO A 23 3.93 -18.93 12.36
C PRO A 23 4.34 -18.00 13.53
N LEU A 24 3.52 -17.84 14.57
CA LEU A 24 3.77 -16.93 15.69
C LEU A 24 5.04 -17.29 16.49
N ASP A 25 5.40 -18.57 16.56
CA ASP A 25 6.65 -19.03 17.18
C ASP A 25 7.91 -18.45 16.52
N LEU A 26 7.80 -17.89 15.31
CA LEU A 26 8.89 -17.24 14.59
C LEU A 26 9.03 -15.74 14.93
N VAL A 27 8.07 -15.14 15.64
CA VAL A 27 8.14 -13.72 16.07
C VAL A 27 9.13 -13.57 17.21
N ASP A 28 10.07 -12.64 17.09
CA ASP A 28 11.08 -12.34 18.12
C ASP A 28 10.68 -11.11 18.94
N GLU A 29 10.23 -10.05 18.28
CA GLU A 29 9.86 -8.79 18.94
C GLU A 29 8.68 -8.12 18.24
N ILE A 30 7.89 -7.39 19.04
CA ILE A 30 6.85 -6.48 18.55
C ILE A 30 7.07 -5.12 19.19
N LEU A 31 7.19 -4.09 18.36
CA LEU A 31 7.25 -2.70 18.78
C LEU A 31 6.09 -1.92 18.18
N VAL A 32 5.49 -1.03 18.96
CA VAL A 32 4.37 -0.17 18.55
C VAL A 32 4.89 1.23 18.31
N PHE A 33 4.35 1.90 17.29
CA PHE A 33 4.71 3.28 16.98
C PHE A 33 3.49 4.07 16.50
N GLY A 34 3.74 5.30 16.02
CA GLY A 34 2.70 6.15 15.44
C GLY A 34 1.73 6.70 16.48
N SER A 35 0.52 7.04 16.02
CA SER A 35 -0.43 7.82 16.84
C SER A 35 -0.87 7.10 18.12
N TYR A 36 -1.02 5.77 18.09
CA TYR A 36 -1.41 5.01 19.28
C TYR A 36 -0.32 5.04 20.36
N ALA A 37 0.94 4.81 19.97
CA ALA A 37 2.09 4.81 20.87
C ALA A 37 2.34 6.19 21.50
N ARG A 38 2.06 7.27 20.75
CA ARG A 38 2.11 8.65 21.27
C ARG A 38 0.97 9.01 22.24
N GLY A 39 -0.04 8.15 22.40
CA GLY A 39 -1.15 8.38 23.33
C GLY A 39 -2.46 8.88 22.70
N ALA A 40 -2.58 8.97 21.38
CA ALA A 40 -3.78 9.52 20.74
C ALA A 40 -5.08 8.83 21.17
N LEU A 41 -6.14 9.63 21.39
CA LEU A 41 -7.48 9.16 21.78
C LEU A 41 -8.26 8.53 20.60
N SER A 42 -7.94 8.92 19.37
CA SER A 42 -8.61 8.48 18.15
C SER A 42 -7.60 8.10 17.06
N PRO A 43 -6.78 7.05 17.27
CA PRO A 43 -5.85 6.57 16.25
C PRO A 43 -6.61 6.01 15.03
N SER A 44 -6.07 6.14 13.82
CA SER A 44 -6.64 5.50 12.63
C SER A 44 -6.62 3.97 12.77
N ASP A 45 -5.45 3.47 13.13
CA ASP A 45 -4.96 2.11 13.24
C ASP A 45 -3.82 2.09 14.27
N VAL A 46 -3.34 0.90 14.59
CA VAL A 46 -2.14 0.70 15.40
C VAL A 46 -1.00 0.28 14.48
N ASP A 47 -0.01 1.16 14.33
CA ASP A 47 1.21 0.86 13.60
C ASP A 47 2.17 0.05 14.48
N MET A 48 2.67 -1.06 13.95
CA MET A 48 3.64 -1.91 14.64
C MET A 48 4.68 -2.47 13.68
N VAL A 49 5.87 -2.68 14.21
CA VAL A 49 6.91 -3.45 13.55
C VAL A 49 7.09 -4.78 14.27
N VAL A 50 7.23 -5.83 13.49
CA VAL A 50 7.37 -7.20 13.93
C VAL A 50 8.70 -7.72 13.41
N GLU A 51 9.63 -7.96 14.33
CA GLU A 51 10.89 -8.62 14.05
C GLU A 51 10.68 -10.13 14.20
N HIS A 52 11.15 -10.89 13.22
CA HIS A 52 10.90 -12.32 13.17
C HIS A 52 12.03 -13.07 12.44
N ARG A 53 12.20 -14.33 12.82
CA ARG A 53 13.04 -15.29 12.09
C ARG A 53 12.27 -15.87 10.91
N ARG A 54 13.00 -16.57 10.03
CA ARG A 54 12.43 -17.37 8.95
C ARG A 54 12.85 -18.82 9.14
N ASP A 55 11.89 -19.72 8.98
CA ASP A 55 12.12 -21.14 8.76
C ASP A 55 11.94 -21.48 7.28
N ASP A 56 12.18 -22.74 6.91
CA ASP A 56 12.04 -23.21 5.53
C ASP A 56 10.60 -23.05 5.02
N ARG A 57 9.61 -23.24 5.91
CA ARG A 57 8.19 -23.13 5.56
C ARG A 57 7.80 -21.70 5.21
N LEU A 58 8.15 -20.72 6.05
CA LEU A 58 7.89 -19.30 5.80
C LEU A 58 8.67 -18.80 4.59
N THR A 59 9.90 -19.30 4.37
CA THR A 59 10.70 -18.99 3.18
C THR A 59 10.03 -19.52 1.91
N SER A 60 9.49 -20.75 1.95
CA SER A 60 8.75 -21.34 0.83
C SER A 60 7.48 -20.56 0.52
N GLU A 61 6.68 -20.17 1.52
CA GLU A 61 5.49 -19.33 1.33
C GLU A 61 5.84 -17.97 0.72
N PHE A 62 6.93 -17.36 1.19
CA PHE A 62 7.44 -16.11 0.65
C PHE A 62 7.78 -16.26 -0.85
N LEU A 63 8.59 -17.27 -1.23
CA LEU A 63 8.96 -17.50 -2.63
C LEU A 63 7.74 -17.84 -3.51
N HIS A 64 6.82 -18.65 -3.01
CA HIS A 64 5.57 -18.96 -3.70
C HIS A 64 4.73 -17.70 -3.94
N SER A 65 4.57 -16.85 -2.93
CA SER A 65 3.81 -15.61 -3.07
C SER A 65 4.41 -14.64 -4.09
N LEU A 66 5.75 -14.54 -4.16
CA LEU A 66 6.43 -13.73 -5.17
C LEU A 66 6.21 -14.28 -6.58
N SER A 67 6.15 -15.60 -6.72
CA SER A 67 5.99 -16.26 -8.02
C SER A 67 4.56 -16.16 -8.55
N TYR A 68 3.56 -16.14 -7.66
CA TYR A 68 2.13 -16.19 -8.01
C TYR A 68 1.35 -14.92 -7.62
N GLY A 69 2.04 -13.82 -7.29
CA GLY A 69 1.42 -12.51 -7.03
C GLY A 69 0.61 -12.41 -5.73
N GLY A 70 0.97 -13.19 -4.71
CA GLY A 70 0.34 -13.15 -3.38
C GLY A 70 1.04 -12.19 -2.40
N ASP A 71 0.44 -11.96 -1.24
CA ASP A 71 1.11 -11.25 -0.12
C ASP A 71 2.08 -12.23 0.59
N PRO A 72 3.41 -11.98 0.56
CA PRO A 72 4.41 -12.85 1.17
C PRO A 72 4.33 -12.97 2.69
N SER A 73 3.55 -12.11 3.32
CA SER A 73 3.38 -12.05 4.78
C SER A 73 1.96 -12.44 5.22
N ALA A 74 1.14 -12.98 4.30
CA ALA A 74 -0.27 -13.24 4.55
C ALA A 74 -0.53 -14.16 5.75
N SER A 75 0.25 -15.24 5.91
CA SER A 75 0.12 -16.21 7.01
C SER A 75 0.43 -15.54 8.35
N MET A 76 1.57 -14.86 8.45
CA MET A 76 1.99 -14.12 9.66
C MET A 76 1.00 -13.00 10.03
N LYS A 77 0.58 -12.18 9.06
CA LYS A 77 -0.43 -11.13 9.29
C LYS A 77 -1.74 -11.71 9.81
N ARG A 78 -2.18 -12.83 9.25
CA ARG A 78 -3.43 -13.50 9.67
C ARG A 78 -3.30 -14.06 11.07
N ALA A 79 -2.17 -14.65 11.41
CA ALA A 79 -1.93 -15.20 12.74
C ALA A 79 -1.91 -14.09 13.81
N LEU A 80 -1.25 -12.95 13.55
CA LEU A 80 -1.19 -11.83 14.50
C LEU A 80 -2.54 -11.09 14.62
N LYS A 81 -3.16 -10.76 13.48
CA LYS A 81 -4.33 -9.87 13.45
C LYS A 81 -5.67 -10.61 13.51
N GLY A 82 -5.68 -11.93 13.28
CA GLY A 82 -6.90 -12.67 13.00
C GLY A 82 -7.67 -12.04 11.83
N ARG A 83 -8.91 -11.62 12.10
CA ARG A 83 -9.80 -10.94 11.13
C ARG A 83 -9.81 -9.42 11.27
N SER A 84 -8.97 -8.86 12.14
CA SER A 84 -8.99 -7.44 12.49
C SER A 84 -8.31 -6.57 11.45
N ARG A 85 -8.95 -5.45 11.12
CA ARG A 85 -8.44 -4.46 10.15
C ARG A 85 -7.68 -3.29 10.79
N GLY A 86 -7.69 -3.16 12.12
CA GLY A 86 -7.15 -2.00 12.84
C GLY A 86 -5.68 -2.07 13.25
N LEU A 87 -4.94 -3.09 12.81
CA LEU A 87 -3.49 -3.24 13.08
C LEU A 87 -2.74 -3.12 11.75
N GLN A 88 -1.72 -2.26 11.66
CA GLN A 88 -0.85 -2.14 10.50
C GLN A 88 0.52 -2.71 10.86
N ILE A 89 0.96 -3.73 10.12
CA ILE A 89 2.18 -4.50 10.46
C ILE A 89 3.25 -4.28 9.40
N HIS A 90 4.42 -3.90 9.87
CA HIS A 90 5.69 -3.82 9.15
C HIS A 90 6.58 -4.99 9.60
N PHE A 91 7.19 -5.74 8.67
CA PHE A 91 8.01 -6.92 9.02
C PHE A 91 9.49 -6.66 8.75
N GLY A 92 10.35 -6.78 9.76
CA GLY A 92 11.79 -6.62 9.60
C GLY A 92 12.23 -5.20 9.22
N GLU A 93 11.41 -4.19 9.53
CA GLU A 93 11.63 -2.79 9.15
C GLU A 93 12.13 -1.92 10.31
N ARG A 94 12.48 -2.51 11.47
CA ARG A 94 12.87 -1.75 12.67
C ARG A 94 13.96 -0.72 12.38
N LYS A 95 15.06 -1.14 11.75
CA LYS A 95 16.19 -0.27 11.43
C LYS A 95 15.82 0.88 10.47
N SER A 96 14.92 0.63 9.52
CA SER A 96 14.46 1.66 8.58
C SER A 96 13.65 2.70 9.32
N LEU A 97 12.68 2.26 10.13
CA LEU A 97 11.83 3.15 10.91
C LEU A 97 12.63 3.97 11.94
N GLU A 98 13.61 3.37 12.63
CA GLU A 98 14.51 4.09 13.53
C GLU A 98 15.35 5.13 12.77
N ALA A 99 15.89 4.80 11.60
CA ALA A 99 16.66 5.73 10.76
C ALA A 99 15.80 6.91 10.24
N GLU A 100 14.50 6.68 10.07
CA GLU A 100 13.50 7.69 9.70
C GLU A 100 13.04 8.53 10.90
N GLY A 101 13.52 8.25 12.11
CA GLY A 101 13.22 9.02 13.32
C GLY A 101 11.96 8.60 14.06
N PHE A 102 11.40 7.41 13.76
CA PHE A 102 10.28 6.89 14.53
C PHE A 102 10.71 6.45 15.93
N GLU A 103 10.00 6.96 16.93
CA GLU A 103 10.08 6.42 18.29
C GLU A 103 9.31 5.10 18.36
N LEU A 104 10.04 4.00 18.55
CA LEU A 104 9.48 2.65 18.67
C LEU A 104 9.38 2.26 20.14
N THR A 105 8.17 1.94 20.59
CA THR A 105 7.92 1.45 21.96
C THR A 105 7.87 -0.07 21.96
N LEU A 106 8.80 -0.72 22.66
CA LEU A 106 8.78 -2.18 22.82
C LEU A 106 7.50 -2.62 23.54
N LEU A 107 6.75 -3.51 22.90
CA LEU A 107 5.56 -4.12 23.49
C LEU A 107 5.86 -5.53 23.98
N TRP A 108 6.37 -6.39 23.11
CA TRP A 108 6.56 -7.81 23.38
C TRP A 108 7.90 -8.33 22.85
N THR A 109 8.50 -9.29 23.55
CA THR A 109 9.72 -10.01 23.18
C THR A 109 9.57 -11.50 23.47
N ARG A 110 10.06 -12.35 22.58
CA ARG A 110 9.94 -13.81 22.76
C ARG A 110 10.57 -14.26 24.07
N GLY A 111 9.85 -15.15 24.75
CA GLY A 111 10.30 -15.81 25.97
C GLY A 111 9.94 -15.03 27.23
N GLU A 112 9.35 -13.85 27.10
CA GLU A 112 8.80 -13.13 28.24
C GLU A 112 7.33 -13.52 28.51
N PRO A 113 6.87 -13.42 29.77
CA PRO A 113 5.46 -13.60 30.10
C PRO A 113 4.58 -12.54 29.42
N VAL A 114 3.43 -12.94 28.88
CA VAL A 114 2.51 -12.00 28.20
C VAL A 114 2.05 -10.86 29.11
N ASP A 115 1.96 -11.11 30.43
CA ASP A 115 1.59 -10.11 31.43
C ASP A 115 2.58 -8.93 31.47
N ALA A 116 3.87 -9.17 31.19
CA ALA A 116 4.85 -8.09 31.08
C ALA A 116 4.52 -7.18 29.88
N ALA A 117 4.14 -7.77 28.74
CA ALA A 117 3.70 -7.02 27.58
C ALA A 117 2.38 -6.28 27.82
N ARG A 118 1.43 -6.87 28.56
CA ARG A 118 0.19 -6.17 28.98
C ARG A 118 0.48 -5.00 29.90
N ALA A 119 1.42 -5.14 30.83
CA ALA A 119 1.86 -4.05 31.68
C ALA A 119 2.48 -2.90 30.86
N ARG A 120 3.33 -3.22 29.87
CA ARG A 120 3.85 -2.21 28.94
C ARG A 120 2.75 -1.54 28.11
N LEU A 121 1.78 -2.32 27.63
CA LEU A 121 0.62 -1.80 26.90
C LEU A 121 -0.19 -0.81 27.75
N ALA A 122 -0.46 -1.17 29.00
CA ALA A 122 -1.18 -0.33 29.95
C ALA A 122 -0.40 0.95 30.32
N ALA A 123 0.94 0.89 30.29
CA ALA A 123 1.80 2.05 30.53
C ALA A 123 1.78 3.08 29.38
N ILE A 124 1.23 2.75 28.20
CA ILE A 124 1.05 3.73 27.12
C ILE A 124 -0.13 4.64 27.48
N THR A 125 0.18 5.75 28.14
CA THR A 125 -0.83 6.69 28.66
C THR A 125 -1.55 7.42 27.53
N PRO A 126 -2.89 7.58 27.61
CA PRO A 126 -3.61 8.49 26.73
C PRO A 126 -3.08 9.92 26.87
N ASP A 127 -2.81 10.57 25.75
CA ASP A 127 -2.40 11.97 25.67
C ASP A 127 -3.33 12.69 24.66
N PRO A 128 -4.22 13.57 25.16
CA PRO A 128 -5.08 14.39 24.30
C PRO A 128 -4.30 15.32 23.36
N ALA A 129 -3.08 15.71 23.71
CA ALA A 129 -2.22 16.59 22.91
C ALA A 129 -1.44 15.85 21.82
N ALA A 130 -1.33 14.52 21.90
CA ALA A 130 -0.62 13.70 20.91
C ALA A 130 -1.16 13.88 19.48
N GLY A 131 -2.44 14.24 19.34
CA GLY A 131 -3.09 14.48 18.06
C GLY A 131 -2.87 13.30 17.09
N ARG A 132 -2.87 13.58 15.79
CA ARG A 132 -2.41 12.61 14.80
C ARG A 132 -0.87 12.69 14.73
N ALA A 133 -0.20 11.55 14.55
CA ALA A 133 1.20 11.58 14.13
C ALA A 133 1.35 12.45 12.87
N PRO A 134 2.38 13.30 12.78
CA PRO A 134 2.72 14.00 11.55
C PRO A 134 2.73 12.98 10.42
N ARG A 135 2.02 13.29 9.32
CA ARG A 135 2.04 12.45 8.14
C ARG A 135 3.27 12.84 7.36
N ASP A 136 4.32 12.02 7.43
CA ASP A 136 5.50 12.22 6.60
C ASP A 136 5.18 11.92 5.14
N HIS A 137 5.98 12.50 4.24
CA HIS A 137 5.91 12.30 2.77
C HIS A 137 4.53 12.65 2.19
N MET A 138 4.18 13.93 2.29
CA MET A 138 2.91 14.46 1.80
C MET A 138 3.17 15.47 0.68
N ILE A 139 2.60 15.19 -0.49
CA ILE A 139 2.49 16.13 -1.60
C ILE A 139 1.04 16.58 -1.74
N GLU A 140 0.82 17.72 -2.42
CA GLU A 140 -0.52 18.29 -2.64
C GLU A 140 -1.49 17.28 -3.28
N ALA A 141 -0.99 16.43 -4.19
CA ALA A 141 -1.80 15.42 -4.87
C ALA A 141 -2.39 14.33 -3.94
N PHE A 142 -1.95 14.24 -2.67
CA PHE A 142 -2.53 13.31 -1.70
C PHE A 142 -3.68 13.89 -0.89
N ASP A 143 -4.02 15.17 -1.10
CA ASP A 143 -5.08 15.80 -0.31
C ASP A 143 -6.43 15.09 -0.49
N GLY A 144 -7.13 14.90 0.63
CA GLY A 144 -8.39 14.14 0.69
C GLY A 144 -8.30 12.63 0.41
N ILE A 145 -7.16 12.11 -0.07
CA ILE A 145 -6.99 10.69 -0.44
C ILE A 145 -5.90 9.95 0.34
N ASP A 146 -5.11 10.67 1.15
CA ASP A 146 -3.93 10.18 1.87
C ASP A 146 -4.15 8.84 2.61
N ARG A 147 -5.36 8.65 3.19
CA ARG A 147 -5.74 7.44 3.92
C ARG A 147 -5.78 6.17 3.05
N TRP A 148 -5.77 6.33 1.73
CA TRP A 148 -5.77 5.25 0.75
C TRP A 148 -4.43 5.13 0.02
N VAL A 149 -3.45 5.97 0.35
CA VAL A 149 -2.09 5.90 -0.19
C VAL A 149 -1.18 5.29 0.88
N PRO A 150 -0.78 4.02 0.73
CA PRO A 150 0.10 3.37 1.69
C PRO A 150 1.38 4.17 1.92
N ARG A 151 1.93 4.12 3.14
CA ARG A 151 3.16 4.85 3.49
C ARG A 151 4.33 4.58 2.53
N PRO A 152 4.65 3.33 2.13
CA PRO A 152 5.73 3.08 1.18
C PRO A 152 5.51 3.80 -0.15
N VAL A 153 4.27 3.79 -0.65
CA VAL A 153 3.90 4.51 -1.88
C VAL A 153 4.07 6.01 -1.70
N ARG A 154 3.67 6.57 -0.56
CA ARG A 154 3.85 8.01 -0.28
C ARG A 154 5.32 8.41 -0.28
N ILE A 155 6.19 7.60 0.31
CA ILE A 155 7.65 7.81 0.29
C ILE A 155 8.14 7.82 -1.15
N ASP A 156 7.89 6.76 -1.91
CA ASP A 156 8.38 6.61 -3.28
C ASP A 156 7.91 7.75 -4.18
N LEU A 157 6.63 8.10 -4.12
CA LEU A 157 6.04 9.15 -4.94
C LEU A 157 6.50 10.56 -4.52
N THR A 158 6.71 10.81 -3.23
CA THR A 158 7.26 12.08 -2.76
C THR A 158 8.72 12.22 -3.19
N ASP A 159 9.52 11.16 -3.08
CA ASP A 159 10.92 11.15 -3.54
C ASP A 159 11.03 11.44 -5.05
N LEU A 160 10.12 10.89 -5.87
CA LEU A 160 10.04 11.22 -7.30
C LEU A 160 9.80 12.72 -7.56
N VAL A 161 8.92 13.35 -6.77
CA VAL A 161 8.60 14.77 -6.89
C VAL A 161 9.77 15.64 -6.39
N ASP A 162 10.34 15.30 -5.24
CA ASP A 162 11.45 16.04 -4.61
C ASP A 162 12.71 16.04 -5.49
N ARG A 163 13.00 14.91 -6.15
CA ARG A 163 14.06 14.80 -7.15
C ARG A 163 13.76 15.47 -8.47
N LYS A 164 12.52 15.99 -8.65
CA LYS A 164 12.00 16.49 -9.92
C LYS A 164 12.03 15.43 -11.04
N ALA A 165 12.02 14.15 -10.68
CA ALA A 165 11.96 13.06 -11.63
C ALA A 165 10.58 12.99 -12.29
N ALA A 166 9.51 13.26 -11.52
CA ALA A 166 8.14 13.27 -12.03
C ALA A 166 7.29 14.37 -11.37
N THR A 167 6.21 14.76 -12.05
CA THR A 167 5.11 15.55 -11.48
C THR A 167 3.94 14.64 -11.19
N ILE A 168 3.25 14.88 -10.07
CA ILE A 168 2.07 14.09 -9.68
C ILE A 168 0.91 15.04 -9.46
N ARG A 169 -0.22 14.76 -10.13
CA ARG A 169 -1.47 15.48 -9.94
C ARG A 169 -2.62 14.53 -9.64
N GLN A 170 -3.54 14.98 -8.80
CA GLN A 170 -4.77 14.25 -8.53
C GLN A 170 -5.83 14.62 -9.57
N LEU A 171 -6.51 13.59 -10.07
CA LEU A 171 -7.65 13.69 -10.97
C LEU A 171 -8.85 13.01 -10.33
N GLN A 172 -10.03 13.52 -10.62
CA GLN A 172 -11.28 12.84 -10.35
C GLN A 172 -11.89 12.46 -11.70
N LEU A 173 -11.81 11.18 -12.05
CA LEU A 173 -12.33 10.70 -13.32
C LEU A 173 -13.84 10.49 -13.22
N PRO A 174 -14.63 11.04 -14.15
CA PRO A 174 -16.06 10.78 -14.21
C PRO A 174 -16.33 9.34 -14.65
N ASP A 175 -17.52 8.86 -14.36
CA ASP A 175 -18.00 7.62 -14.96
C ASP A 175 -18.26 7.85 -16.44
N ALA A 176 -17.42 7.21 -17.27
CA ALA A 176 -17.48 7.28 -18.71
C ALA A 176 -17.09 5.93 -19.30
N GLU A 177 -17.69 5.60 -20.44
CA GLU A 177 -17.33 4.43 -21.23
C GLU A 177 -16.47 4.88 -22.42
N PRO A 178 -15.38 4.16 -22.73
CA PRO A 178 -14.60 4.42 -23.93
C PRO A 178 -15.43 4.13 -25.19
N ALA A 179 -15.09 4.75 -26.31
CA ALA A 179 -15.72 4.50 -27.60
C ALA A 179 -14.90 3.53 -28.46
N HIS A 180 -13.59 3.37 -28.20
CA HIS A 180 -12.73 2.55 -29.05
C HIS A 180 -13.03 1.05 -28.86
N PRO A 181 -13.22 0.27 -29.95
CA PRO A 181 -13.53 -1.16 -29.84
C PRO A 181 -12.51 -1.97 -29.03
N ALA A 182 -11.22 -1.69 -29.20
CA ALA A 182 -10.18 -2.37 -28.43
C ALA A 182 -10.21 -2.03 -26.93
N ALA A 183 -10.68 -0.83 -26.56
CA ALA A 183 -10.91 -0.50 -25.16
C ALA A 183 -12.04 -1.35 -24.58
N HIS A 184 -13.15 -1.50 -25.31
CA HIS A 184 -14.24 -2.41 -24.91
C HIS A 184 -13.78 -3.86 -24.79
N GLU A 185 -12.95 -4.34 -25.72
CA GLU A 185 -12.34 -5.68 -25.64
C GLU A 185 -11.49 -5.81 -24.36
N ALA A 186 -10.64 -4.84 -24.05
CA ALA A 186 -9.85 -4.84 -22.82
C ALA A 186 -10.71 -4.84 -21.54
N LEU A 187 -11.92 -4.24 -21.57
CA LEU A 187 -12.84 -4.25 -20.43
C LEU A 187 -13.44 -5.64 -20.14
N THR A 188 -13.43 -6.57 -21.11
CA THR A 188 -13.94 -7.94 -20.92
C THR A 188 -13.12 -8.76 -19.92
N ARG A 189 -11.93 -8.29 -19.54
CA ARG A 189 -11.09 -8.85 -18.45
C ARG A 189 -11.80 -8.92 -17.11
N TRP A 190 -12.83 -8.09 -16.92
CA TRP A 190 -13.58 -7.99 -15.67
C TRP A 190 -15.08 -8.12 -15.90
N SER A 191 -15.81 -8.61 -14.89
CA SER A 191 -17.27 -8.64 -14.93
C SER A 191 -17.87 -7.23 -14.93
N GLU A 192 -19.11 -7.10 -15.44
CA GLU A 192 -19.83 -5.82 -15.53
C GLU A 192 -19.95 -5.08 -14.20
N THR A 193 -20.05 -5.81 -13.10
CA THR A 193 -20.20 -5.26 -11.74
C THR A 193 -18.88 -4.99 -11.03
N SER A 194 -17.75 -5.26 -11.67
CA SER A 194 -16.42 -5.10 -11.10
C SER A 194 -16.06 -3.61 -10.91
N PRO A 195 -15.60 -3.20 -9.71
CA PRO A 195 -15.01 -1.88 -9.51
C PRO A 195 -13.82 -1.61 -10.44
N LEU A 196 -13.07 -2.65 -10.82
CA LEU A 196 -11.93 -2.54 -11.71
C LEU A 196 -12.36 -2.26 -13.15
N ARG A 197 -13.48 -2.85 -13.60
CA ARG A 197 -14.06 -2.55 -14.92
C ARG A 197 -14.44 -1.08 -15.02
N ARG A 198 -15.15 -0.56 -14.01
CA ARG A 198 -15.54 0.85 -13.92
C ARG A 198 -14.32 1.77 -13.93
N ALA A 199 -13.30 1.45 -13.13
CA ALA A 199 -12.05 2.20 -13.08
C ALA A 199 -11.32 2.20 -14.43
N ALA A 200 -11.21 1.03 -15.08
CA ALA A 200 -10.61 0.89 -16.40
C ALA A 200 -11.38 1.69 -17.46
N ALA A 201 -12.71 1.61 -17.48
CA ALA A 201 -13.55 2.34 -18.44
C ALA A 201 -13.35 3.84 -18.31
N ALA A 202 -13.39 4.38 -17.09
CA ALA A 202 -13.18 5.79 -16.82
C ALA A 202 -11.78 6.29 -17.25
N VAL A 203 -10.72 5.50 -16.99
CA VAL A 203 -9.36 5.85 -17.43
C VAL A 203 -9.24 5.80 -18.95
N LEU A 204 -9.72 4.74 -19.60
CA LEU A 204 -9.63 4.61 -21.06
C LEU A 204 -10.43 5.72 -21.77
N ALA A 205 -11.64 6.03 -21.30
CA ALA A 205 -12.42 7.15 -21.82
C ALA A 205 -11.71 8.50 -21.62
N HIS A 206 -11.02 8.69 -20.49
CA HIS A 206 -10.21 9.88 -20.26
C HIS A 206 -9.03 9.98 -21.22
N LEU A 207 -8.34 8.86 -21.48
CA LEU A 207 -7.23 8.80 -22.43
C LEU A 207 -7.70 9.10 -23.86
N GLU A 208 -8.83 8.52 -24.28
CA GLU A 208 -9.45 8.81 -25.59
C GLU A 208 -9.85 10.29 -25.72
N ALA A 209 -10.51 10.86 -24.71
CA ALA A 209 -10.87 12.27 -24.70
C ALA A 209 -9.63 13.19 -24.75
N ALA A 210 -8.51 12.74 -24.19
CA ALA A 210 -7.21 13.41 -24.27
C ALA A 210 -6.43 13.10 -25.56
N SER A 211 -7.02 12.37 -26.52
CA SER A 211 -6.38 11.93 -27.77
C SER A 211 -5.09 11.14 -27.57
N ARG A 212 -5.00 10.37 -26.47
CA ARG A 212 -3.85 9.50 -26.20
C ARG A 212 -4.02 8.16 -26.93
N PRO A 213 -2.99 7.69 -27.65
CA PRO A 213 -3.09 6.50 -28.47
C PRO A 213 -3.12 5.23 -27.60
N LEU A 214 -4.16 4.41 -27.76
CA LEU A 214 -4.41 3.22 -26.94
C LEU A 214 -3.47 2.05 -27.25
N ASP A 215 -2.80 2.06 -28.40
CA ASP A 215 -1.79 1.07 -28.78
C ASP A 215 -0.48 1.16 -28.00
N SER A 216 -0.33 2.21 -27.19
CA SER A 216 0.79 2.42 -26.27
C SER A 216 0.37 2.39 -24.80
N VAL A 217 -0.82 1.86 -24.50
CA VAL A 217 -1.37 1.78 -23.14
C VAL A 217 -1.20 0.38 -22.55
N TYR A 218 -0.53 0.31 -21.39
CA TYR A 218 -0.38 -0.89 -20.57
C TYR A 218 -1.35 -0.85 -19.39
N LEU A 219 -2.49 -1.51 -19.55
CA LEU A 219 -3.61 -1.49 -18.62
C LEU A 219 -3.51 -2.66 -17.62
N HIS A 220 -3.15 -2.34 -16.39
CA HIS A 220 -3.16 -3.26 -15.25
C HIS A 220 -2.46 -4.60 -15.53
N GLY A 221 -1.23 -4.53 -16.05
CA GLY A 221 -0.42 -5.71 -16.31
C GLY A 221 -0.56 -6.29 -17.73
N GLU A 222 -1.45 -5.75 -18.57
CA GLU A 222 -1.65 -6.21 -19.96
C GLU A 222 -1.89 -5.06 -20.94
N PRO A 223 -1.37 -5.13 -22.17
CA PRO A 223 -1.57 -4.07 -23.16
C PRO A 223 -3.03 -3.94 -23.59
N VAL A 224 -3.51 -2.73 -23.89
CA VAL A 224 -4.88 -2.53 -24.41
C VAL A 224 -5.00 -3.03 -25.85
N ILE A 225 -3.99 -2.75 -26.68
CA ILE A 225 -3.87 -3.24 -28.05
C ILE A 225 -2.51 -3.91 -28.22
N GLY A 226 -2.47 -5.03 -28.95
CA GLY A 226 -1.23 -5.73 -29.27
C GLY A 226 -0.85 -6.77 -28.21
N SER A 227 0.45 -7.10 -28.16
CA SER A 227 0.99 -8.18 -27.33
C SER A 227 2.07 -7.67 -26.40
N ARG A 228 2.12 -8.23 -25.18
CA ARG A 228 3.16 -7.94 -24.17
C ARG A 228 4.58 -8.30 -24.62
N TYR A 229 4.71 -9.08 -25.69
CA TYR A 229 5.98 -9.55 -26.26
C TYR A 229 6.41 -8.78 -27.51
N SER A 230 5.68 -7.73 -27.88
CA SER A 230 6.09 -6.84 -28.95
C SER A 230 7.14 -5.85 -28.45
N ASP A 231 8.00 -5.36 -29.35
CA ASP A 231 8.97 -4.27 -29.08
C ASP A 231 8.29 -2.90 -28.88
N THR A 232 7.02 -2.89 -28.46
CA THR A 232 6.24 -1.68 -28.24
C THR A 232 6.67 -1.03 -26.94
N THR A 233 7.14 0.21 -27.02
CA THR A 233 7.35 1.05 -25.83
C THR A 233 6.00 1.55 -25.33
N TRP A 234 5.55 1.00 -24.20
CA TRP A 234 4.31 1.41 -23.56
C TRP A 234 4.45 2.80 -22.94
N GLN A 235 3.91 3.82 -23.61
CA GLN A 235 4.02 5.22 -23.16
C GLN A 235 3.18 5.48 -21.91
N THR A 236 2.02 4.81 -21.76
CA THR A 236 1.10 5.07 -20.65
C THR A 236 0.80 3.78 -19.88
N GLY A 237 1.14 3.76 -18.60
CA GLY A 237 0.78 2.70 -17.66
C GLY A 237 -0.49 3.05 -16.91
N VAL A 238 -1.31 2.04 -16.60
CA VAL A 238 -2.50 2.20 -15.76
C VAL A 238 -2.49 1.14 -14.67
N GLY A 239 -2.59 1.58 -13.42
CA GLY A 239 -2.64 0.75 -12.24
C GLY A 239 -3.89 0.98 -11.40
N PHE A 240 -4.23 -0.02 -10.59
CA PHE A 240 -5.41 0.01 -9.72
C PHE A 240 -5.02 -0.43 -8.30
N GLY A 241 -5.37 0.38 -7.30
CA GLY A 241 -5.25 0.02 -5.89
C GLY A 241 -3.83 -0.35 -5.43
N TRP A 242 -2.80 0.19 -6.08
CA TRP A 242 -1.38 -0.02 -5.79
C TRP A 242 -0.85 -1.43 -6.07
N SER A 243 -1.64 -2.29 -6.72
CA SER A 243 -1.24 -3.67 -7.05
C SER A 243 0.05 -3.74 -7.87
N HIS A 244 0.33 -2.71 -8.66
CA HIS A 244 1.50 -2.61 -9.52
C HIS A 244 2.44 -1.45 -9.14
N HIS A 245 2.39 -0.93 -7.91
CA HIS A 245 3.18 0.27 -7.53
C HIS A 245 4.69 0.10 -7.79
N ARG A 246 5.25 -1.10 -7.53
CA ARG A 246 6.68 -1.39 -7.80
C ARG A 246 7.04 -1.30 -9.28
N SER A 247 6.06 -1.40 -10.17
CA SER A 247 6.28 -1.27 -11.61
C SER A 247 6.24 0.18 -12.09
N ILE A 248 5.84 1.16 -11.27
CA ILE A 248 5.75 2.57 -11.67
C ILE A 248 7.12 3.08 -12.12
N SER A 249 8.13 3.02 -11.24
CA SER A 249 9.47 3.52 -11.57
C SER A 249 10.08 2.79 -12.76
N ARG A 250 9.87 1.46 -12.86
CA ARG A 250 10.30 0.66 -14.00
C ARG A 250 9.61 1.09 -15.30
N HIS A 251 8.30 1.30 -15.27
CA HIS A 251 7.54 1.74 -16.42
C HIS A 251 8.03 3.11 -16.90
N LEU A 252 8.24 4.06 -15.96
CA LEU A 252 8.65 5.43 -16.28
C LEU A 252 10.08 5.54 -16.84
N GLN A 253 10.91 4.49 -16.77
CA GLN A 253 12.20 4.45 -17.47
C GLN A 253 12.03 4.55 -18.99
N GLU A 254 10.93 4.00 -19.51
CA GLU A 254 10.68 3.93 -20.96
C GLU A 254 9.40 4.68 -21.36
N GLY A 255 8.36 4.61 -20.52
CA GLY A 255 7.10 5.33 -20.69
C GLY A 255 7.17 6.80 -20.30
N THR A 256 6.02 7.48 -20.39
CA THR A 256 5.87 8.90 -20.05
C THR A 256 4.92 9.13 -18.89
N ASP A 257 3.86 8.32 -18.77
CA ASP A 257 2.77 8.59 -17.85
C ASP A 257 2.31 7.33 -17.12
N TRP A 258 1.92 7.48 -15.86
CA TRP A 258 1.24 6.45 -15.10
C TRP A 258 -0.05 7.01 -14.48
N PHE A 259 -1.17 6.32 -14.70
CA PHE A 259 -2.45 6.60 -14.06
C PHE A 259 -2.73 5.55 -13.00
N GLU A 260 -2.75 5.95 -11.73
CA GLU A 260 -3.14 5.07 -10.63
C GLU A 260 -4.53 5.41 -10.11
N VAL A 261 -5.51 4.54 -10.34
CA VAL A 261 -6.80 4.65 -9.65
C VAL A 261 -6.62 4.15 -8.22
N VAL A 262 -6.44 5.09 -7.29
CA VAL A 262 -6.03 4.85 -5.89
C VAL A 262 -6.97 3.90 -5.17
N ARG A 263 -8.27 4.03 -5.45
CA ARG A 263 -9.29 3.16 -4.87
C ARG A 263 -10.39 2.90 -5.89
N PRO A 264 -10.33 1.77 -6.61
CA PRO A 264 -11.43 1.32 -7.45
C PRO A 264 -12.67 1.08 -6.57
N THR A 265 -13.77 1.73 -6.89
CA THR A 265 -15.05 1.57 -6.19
C THR A 265 -16.20 1.44 -7.18
N ARG A 266 -17.35 0.95 -6.74
CA ARG A 266 -18.54 0.81 -7.60
C ARG A 266 -19.32 2.11 -7.77
N THR A 267 -19.28 2.99 -6.77
CA THR A 267 -20.22 4.12 -6.66
C THR A 267 -19.59 5.41 -6.15
N GLN A 268 -18.38 5.35 -5.59
CA GLN A 268 -17.72 6.55 -5.07
C GLN A 268 -16.85 7.19 -6.17
N PRO A 269 -16.45 8.47 -6.01
CA PRO A 269 -15.53 9.12 -6.94
C PRO A 269 -14.27 8.29 -7.19
N LEU A 270 -13.83 8.27 -8.45
CA LEU A 270 -12.59 7.60 -8.86
C LEU A 270 -11.44 8.60 -8.78
N HIS A 271 -10.84 8.69 -7.59
CA HIS A 271 -9.60 9.44 -7.41
C HIS A 271 -8.45 8.71 -8.09
N THR A 272 -7.79 9.42 -9.00
CA THR A 272 -6.71 8.90 -9.83
C THR A 272 -5.50 9.80 -9.66
N LEU A 273 -4.33 9.23 -9.41
CA LEU A 273 -3.08 9.98 -9.53
C LEU A 273 -2.57 9.84 -10.95
N HIS A 274 -2.24 10.97 -11.56
CA HIS A 274 -1.54 11.01 -12.83
C HIS A 274 -0.10 11.47 -12.56
N ILE A 275 0.82 10.55 -12.81
CA ILE A 275 2.26 10.71 -12.63
C ILE A 275 2.85 10.88 -14.02
N THR A 276 3.49 12.01 -14.28
CA THR A 276 4.13 12.32 -15.57
C THR A 276 5.62 12.49 -15.36
N ILE A 277 6.43 11.80 -16.16
CA ILE A 277 7.89 11.91 -16.11
C ILE A 277 8.33 13.35 -16.48
N GLN A 278 9.33 13.85 -15.78
CA GLN A 278 10.00 15.12 -16.07
C GLN A 278 11.47 14.89 -16.44
N ASP A 279 12.18 14.11 -15.63
CA ASP A 279 13.59 13.77 -15.85
C ASP A 279 13.85 12.29 -15.55
N ARG A 280 14.12 11.52 -16.61
CA ARG A 280 14.44 10.09 -16.52
C ARG A 280 15.75 9.82 -15.79
N SER A 281 16.72 10.75 -15.86
CA SER A 281 18.01 10.57 -15.20
C SER A 281 17.92 10.68 -13.67
N ALA A 282 16.86 11.32 -13.17
CA ALA A 282 16.55 11.49 -11.76
C ALA A 282 15.71 10.34 -11.17
N LEU A 283 15.27 9.38 -11.99
CA LEU A 283 14.55 8.19 -11.51
C LEU A 283 15.46 7.30 -10.64
N PRO A 284 14.91 6.63 -9.61
CA PRO A 284 15.64 5.62 -8.85
C PRO A 284 16.18 4.54 -9.79
N ARG A 285 17.48 4.21 -9.64
CA ARG A 285 18.07 3.06 -10.34
C ARG A 285 17.56 1.77 -9.69
N LEU A 286 17.01 0.89 -10.51
CA LEU A 286 16.52 -0.43 -10.12
C LEU A 286 17.66 -1.40 -9.79
#